data_AF-A0A929E585-F1
#
_entry.id   AF-A0A929E585-F1
#
_cell.length_a   1.000
_cell.length_b   1.000
_cell.length_c   1.000
_cell.angle_alpha   90.00
_cell.angle_beta   90.00
_cell.angle_gamma   90.00
#
_symmetry.space_group_name_H-M   'P 1'
#
loop_
_entity.id
_entity.type
_entity.pdbx_description
1 polymer ?
#
loop_
_entity_poly.entity_id
_entity_poly.type
_entity_poly.pdbx_seq_one_letter_code
_entity_poly.pdbx_strand_id
1 'polypeptide(L)'
;EVWERVYEPTVFFVGKTDDLDVHDYKDIALKIYGKTPDATDLVDELRLERFMSEARRLRKPKVLSNFVVDSEHDKRGAEEITLGFRYMGQRFVPDSYVLQNLVYPKVKLYTGSARPFTWVMSRRGPIRGFPRGLDVMAVLGSEYAEGIIKDEGDSDYQKYSGQLAKLKKEFDLEKEEWSSNLYWSWLYCLKPFLSPPTGMIPPFMRSKAWTGKALNTALGSWAELRHDTILYAKQSYTMSAGGLPPQPQLTYGYVEPYPEVFVRVRMMIERMRDGLFLRGLLDKRIENRLSRYEGLLGTLEIISKKELTHEPLTENEYQAIWKIGSTLQSLTKFPHEIMSKITSGTDDKMAVIADVHTDPNSGHVLEEAVGFPSIIYVKVSIGGKDQIVRGPVFSYYEFKQPMSNRLTDEQWQKILKEGREPPLPKWSDEFVSKQKSK
;
A
#
# COMPACT_ATOMS: atom_id res chain seq x y z
N GLU A 1 -4.62 -17.06 -25.15
CA GLU A 1 -5.62 -17.71 -24.27
C GLU A 1 -5.04 -18.17 -22.92
N VAL A 2 -4.26 -19.25 -22.84
CA VAL A 2 -3.80 -19.81 -21.54
C VAL A 2 -3.06 -18.79 -20.67
N TRP A 3 -2.14 -18.03 -21.26
CA TRP A 3 -1.44 -16.94 -20.58
C TRP A 3 -2.38 -15.83 -20.10
N GLU A 4 -3.34 -15.41 -20.94
CA GLU A 4 -4.32 -14.36 -20.60
C GLU A 4 -5.18 -14.78 -19.39
N ARG A 5 -5.57 -16.06 -19.30
CA ARG A 5 -6.30 -16.59 -18.13
C ARG A 5 -5.52 -16.50 -16.81
N VAL A 6 -4.18 -16.45 -16.85
CA VAL A 6 -3.31 -16.27 -15.67
C VAL A 6 -2.98 -14.79 -15.46
N TYR A 7 -2.79 -14.04 -16.54
CA TYR A 7 -2.40 -12.63 -16.51
C TYR A 7 -3.55 -11.70 -16.11
N GLU A 8 -4.71 -11.81 -16.74
CA GLU A 8 -5.88 -10.95 -16.52
C GLU A 8 -6.37 -10.87 -15.07
N PRO A 9 -6.39 -11.95 -14.28
CA PRO A 9 -6.67 -11.85 -12.84
C PRO A 9 -5.64 -11.00 -12.11
N THR A 10 -4.34 -11.16 -12.38
CA THR A 10 -3.29 -10.34 -11.74
C THR A 10 -3.35 -8.87 -12.18
N VAL A 11 -3.77 -8.60 -13.43
CA VAL A 11 -4.02 -7.24 -13.93
C VAL A 11 -5.19 -6.58 -13.23
N PHE A 12 -6.27 -7.34 -12.97
CA PHE A 12 -7.44 -6.84 -12.26
C PHE A 12 -7.14 -6.45 -10.79
N PHE A 13 -6.24 -7.18 -10.12
CA PHE A 13 -5.82 -6.87 -8.76
C PHE A 13 -4.81 -5.70 -8.72
N VAL A 14 -3.66 -5.85 -9.40
CA VAL A 14 -2.49 -4.98 -9.20
C VAL A 14 -2.22 -4.04 -10.38
N GLY A 15 -2.74 -4.35 -11.58
CA GLY A 15 -2.54 -3.56 -12.81
C GLY A 15 -1.64 -4.24 -13.84
N LYS A 16 -1.44 -3.58 -14.98
CA LYS A 16 -0.59 -4.12 -16.06
C LYS A 16 0.89 -3.97 -15.72
N THR A 17 1.74 -4.77 -16.37
CA THR A 17 3.17 -4.50 -16.46
C THR A 17 3.40 -3.24 -17.31
N ASP A 18 4.39 -2.42 -17.00
CA ASP A 18 4.82 -1.28 -17.83
C ASP A 18 5.95 -1.66 -18.82
N ASP A 19 6.73 -2.70 -18.49
CA ASP A 19 7.52 -3.50 -19.44
C ASP A 19 6.73 -3.93 -20.69
N LEU A 20 7.42 -4.44 -21.72
CA LEU A 20 6.79 -5.02 -22.91
C LEU A 20 6.39 -6.49 -22.66
N ASP A 21 5.19 -6.88 -23.06
CA ASP A 21 4.63 -8.22 -22.80
C ASP A 21 4.34 -9.04 -24.07
N VAL A 22 3.60 -10.13 -23.91
CA VAL A 22 3.25 -11.08 -24.98
C VAL A 22 2.42 -10.42 -26.09
N HIS A 23 1.59 -9.42 -25.77
CA HIS A 23 0.79 -8.71 -26.76
C HIS A 23 1.68 -7.84 -27.65
N ASP A 24 2.57 -7.04 -27.05
CA ASP A 24 3.48 -6.15 -27.78
C ASP A 24 4.35 -6.90 -28.79
N TYR A 25 4.94 -8.01 -28.35
CA TYR A 25 5.82 -8.82 -29.20
C TYR A 25 5.02 -9.60 -30.26
N LYS A 26 3.79 -10.02 -29.96
CA LYS A 26 2.88 -10.64 -30.94
C LYS A 26 2.46 -9.66 -32.02
N ASP A 27 2.14 -8.42 -31.68
CA ASP A 27 1.69 -7.42 -32.66
C ASP A 27 2.82 -7.02 -33.63
N ILE A 28 4.05 -6.86 -33.14
CA ILE A 28 5.23 -6.67 -34.01
C ILE A 28 5.48 -7.93 -34.85
N ALA A 29 5.35 -9.12 -34.26
CA ALA A 29 5.57 -10.38 -34.97
C ALA A 29 4.59 -10.53 -36.15
N LEU A 30 3.30 -10.29 -35.93
CA LEU A 30 2.28 -10.30 -36.97
C LEU A 30 2.55 -9.23 -38.05
N LYS A 31 2.99 -8.03 -37.67
CA LYS A 31 3.34 -6.94 -38.59
C LYS A 31 4.51 -7.28 -39.52
N ILE A 32 5.50 -8.05 -39.06
CA ILE A 32 6.77 -8.30 -39.78
C ILE A 32 6.80 -9.66 -40.47
N TYR A 33 6.31 -10.70 -39.80
CA TYR A 33 6.33 -12.08 -40.30
C TYR A 33 4.97 -12.56 -40.84
N GLY A 34 3.89 -11.80 -40.63
CA GLY A 34 2.52 -12.19 -41.04
C GLY A 34 1.88 -13.29 -40.17
N LYS A 35 2.66 -13.92 -39.29
CA LYS A 35 2.28 -14.99 -38.37
C LYS A 35 3.07 -14.83 -37.06
N THR A 36 2.80 -15.70 -36.08
CA THR A 36 3.78 -15.93 -34.99
C THR A 36 4.97 -16.69 -35.61
N PRO A 37 6.20 -16.16 -35.55
CA PRO A 37 7.36 -16.78 -36.20
C PRO A 37 7.79 -18.06 -35.49
N ASP A 38 8.26 -19.02 -36.29
CA ASP A 38 8.96 -20.21 -35.85
C ASP A 38 10.48 -20.05 -36.01
N ALA A 39 11.25 -21.07 -35.60
CA ALA A 39 12.71 -21.01 -35.63
C ALA A 39 13.31 -20.79 -37.03
N THR A 40 12.58 -21.12 -38.12
CA THR A 40 13.05 -20.90 -39.49
C THR A 40 12.81 -19.47 -39.97
N ASP A 41 11.74 -18.81 -39.51
CA ASP A 41 11.49 -17.39 -39.81
C ASP A 41 12.54 -16.48 -39.16
N LEU A 42 13.03 -16.85 -37.97
CA LEU A 42 13.99 -16.07 -37.18
C LEU A 42 15.42 -16.08 -37.72
N VAL A 43 15.71 -16.87 -38.77
CA VAL A 43 17.00 -16.88 -39.47
C VAL A 43 17.13 -15.70 -40.45
N ASP A 44 16.02 -15.05 -40.83
CA ASP A 44 16.04 -13.82 -41.63
C ASP A 44 16.51 -12.63 -40.77
N GLU A 45 17.82 -12.36 -40.80
CA GLU A 45 18.46 -11.28 -40.04
C GLU A 45 17.84 -9.91 -40.30
N LEU A 46 17.35 -9.64 -41.53
CA LEU A 46 16.72 -8.36 -41.88
C LEU A 46 15.33 -8.22 -41.26
N ARG A 47 14.55 -9.29 -41.18
CA ARG A 47 13.28 -9.30 -40.43
C ARG A 47 13.52 -9.22 -38.93
N LEU A 48 14.54 -9.90 -38.42
CA LEU A 48 14.90 -9.87 -37.00
C LEU A 48 15.40 -8.47 -36.59
N GLU A 49 16.20 -7.79 -37.41
CA GLU A 49 16.63 -6.42 -37.16
C GLU A 49 15.45 -5.44 -37.19
N ARG A 50 14.54 -5.57 -38.16
CA ARG A 50 13.28 -4.80 -38.20
C ARG A 50 12.44 -5.03 -36.95
N PHE A 51 12.35 -6.28 -36.47
CA PHE A 51 11.63 -6.62 -35.24
C PHE A 51 12.26 -5.92 -34.03
N MET A 52 13.58 -6.01 -33.86
CA MET A 52 14.28 -5.32 -32.78
C MET A 52 14.15 -3.79 -32.87
N SER A 53 14.14 -3.23 -34.08
CA SER A 53 13.99 -1.79 -34.32
C SER A 53 12.59 -1.28 -33.93
N GLU A 54 11.53 -2.01 -34.30
CA GLU A 54 10.16 -1.69 -33.91
C GLU A 54 9.93 -1.90 -32.40
N ALA A 55 10.49 -2.97 -31.80
CA ALA A 55 10.39 -3.20 -30.36
C ALA A 55 11.07 -2.08 -29.54
N ARG A 56 12.20 -1.56 -29.99
CA ARG A 56 12.90 -0.41 -29.37
C ARG A 56 12.13 0.92 -29.45
N ARG A 57 11.09 1.00 -30.29
CA ARG A 57 10.22 2.18 -30.45
C ARG A 57 8.93 2.12 -29.62
N LEU A 58 8.64 0.97 -28.99
CA LEU A 58 7.51 0.84 -28.09
C LEU A 58 7.72 1.62 -26.78
N ARG A 59 6.69 1.60 -25.91
CA ARG A 59 6.76 2.23 -24.59
C ARG A 59 7.98 1.74 -23.80
N LYS A 60 8.57 2.63 -23.02
CA LYS A 60 9.63 2.30 -22.07
C LYS A 60 9.02 2.04 -20.69
N PRO A 61 9.61 1.15 -19.86
CA PRO A 61 9.20 0.98 -18.47
C PRO A 61 9.31 2.31 -17.72
N LYS A 62 8.31 2.60 -16.88
CA LYS A 62 8.21 3.80 -16.04
C LYS A 62 8.89 3.58 -14.69
N VAL A 63 8.89 2.34 -14.19
CA VAL A 63 9.56 1.91 -12.94
C VAL A 63 10.76 1.03 -13.29
N LEU A 64 11.90 1.30 -12.66
CA LEU A 64 13.16 0.59 -12.83
C LEU A 64 13.23 -0.57 -11.83
N SER A 65 13.03 -1.79 -12.32
CA SER A 65 13.17 -3.03 -11.57
C SER A 65 14.61 -3.56 -11.48
N ASN A 66 15.57 -2.88 -12.11
CA ASN A 66 16.96 -3.32 -12.25
C ASN A 66 17.94 -2.18 -11.93
N PHE A 67 19.12 -2.52 -11.42
CA PHE A 67 20.20 -1.57 -11.18
C PHE A 67 20.76 -1.01 -12.49
N VAL A 68 20.82 0.33 -12.60
CA VAL A 68 21.44 1.04 -13.73
C VAL A 68 22.43 2.08 -13.21
N VAL A 69 23.62 2.12 -13.81
CA VAL A 69 24.66 3.11 -13.50
C VAL A 69 24.47 4.35 -14.38
N ASP A 70 24.30 5.50 -13.74
CA ASP A 70 24.31 6.82 -14.39
C ASP A 70 25.77 7.16 -14.79
N SER A 71 26.13 6.84 -16.04
CA SER A 71 27.48 6.98 -16.60
C SER A 71 27.53 8.00 -17.73
N GLU A 72 28.64 8.72 -17.88
CA GLU A 72 28.82 9.69 -18.98
C GLU A 72 29.05 9.01 -20.35
N HIS A 73 29.42 7.72 -20.34
CA HIS A 73 29.70 6.95 -21.55
C HIS A 73 28.45 6.31 -22.18
N ASP A 74 27.45 5.93 -21.38
CA ASP A 74 26.16 5.47 -21.89
C ASP A 74 25.11 6.58 -21.79
N LYS A 75 24.87 7.26 -22.92
CA LYS A 75 23.90 8.36 -23.02
C LYS A 75 22.44 7.89 -23.07
N ARG A 76 22.19 6.59 -23.10
CA ARG A 76 20.83 6.03 -23.09
C ARG A 76 20.26 6.14 -21.68
N GLY A 77 19.03 6.63 -21.57
CA GLY A 77 18.35 6.72 -20.28
C GLY A 77 18.14 5.33 -19.66
N ALA A 78 18.06 5.23 -18.33
CA ALA A 78 17.89 3.95 -17.65
C ALA A 78 16.68 3.14 -18.16
N GLU A 79 15.59 3.84 -18.47
CA GLU A 79 14.35 3.31 -19.07
C GLU A 79 14.58 2.64 -20.46
N GLU A 80 15.64 3.01 -21.17
CA GLU A 80 16.06 2.41 -22.45
C GLU A 80 17.02 1.22 -22.26
N ILE A 81 17.82 1.24 -21.19
CA ILE A 81 18.71 0.13 -20.80
C ILE A 81 17.90 -1.06 -20.27
N THR A 82 16.81 -0.80 -19.53
CA THR A 82 15.92 -1.83 -18.97
C THR A 82 14.82 -2.30 -19.94
N LEU A 83 14.70 -1.71 -21.13
CA LEU A 83 13.68 -2.05 -22.11
C LEU A 83 13.84 -3.49 -22.61
N GLY A 84 12.83 -4.33 -22.36
CA GLY A 84 12.83 -5.72 -22.81
C GLY A 84 11.48 -6.41 -22.67
N PHE A 85 11.41 -7.62 -23.23
CA PHE A 85 10.27 -8.51 -23.06
C PHE A 85 10.22 -9.11 -21.66
N ARG A 86 9.03 -9.15 -21.06
CA ARG A 86 8.75 -9.95 -19.86
C ARG A 86 7.52 -10.82 -20.08
N TYR A 87 7.71 -12.14 -19.98
CA TYR A 87 6.60 -13.09 -20.05
C TYR A 87 5.57 -12.89 -18.92
N MET A 88 6.04 -12.62 -17.70
CA MET A 88 5.21 -12.20 -16.57
C MET A 88 5.97 -11.07 -15.86
N GLY A 89 5.95 -9.86 -16.46
CA GLY A 89 6.66 -8.70 -15.91
C GLY A 89 6.15 -8.27 -14.53
N GLN A 90 6.94 -7.47 -13.82
CA GLN A 90 6.52 -6.91 -12.53
C GLN A 90 5.36 -5.92 -12.75
N ARG A 91 4.47 -5.81 -11.77
CA ARG A 91 3.26 -4.98 -11.90
C ARG A 91 3.64 -3.51 -11.70
N PHE A 92 3.17 -2.63 -12.58
CA PHE A 92 3.30 -1.20 -12.34
C PHE A 92 2.42 -0.82 -11.14
N VAL A 93 3.06 -0.38 -10.06
CA VAL A 93 2.35 0.19 -8.89
C VAL A 93 2.69 1.69 -8.77
N PRO A 94 1.66 2.56 -8.62
CA PRO A 94 1.80 4.00 -8.77
C PRO A 94 2.64 4.67 -7.68
N ASP A 95 2.62 4.12 -6.47
CA ASP A 95 3.44 4.57 -5.36
C ASP A 95 4.94 4.28 -5.60
N SER A 96 5.32 3.12 -6.16
CA SER A 96 6.72 2.91 -6.58
C SER A 96 7.17 3.90 -7.66
N TYR A 97 6.27 4.33 -8.55
CA TYR A 97 6.54 5.41 -9.49
C TYR A 97 6.71 6.77 -8.79
N VAL A 98 5.93 7.08 -7.75
CA VAL A 98 6.11 8.27 -6.89
C VAL A 98 7.47 8.24 -6.18
N LEU A 99 7.76 7.15 -5.46
CA LEU A 99 9.02 6.93 -4.73
C LEU A 99 10.23 7.13 -5.65
N GLN A 100 10.21 6.52 -6.85
CA GLN A 100 11.30 6.66 -7.83
C GLN A 100 11.43 8.09 -8.40
N ASN A 101 10.33 8.82 -8.59
CA ASN A 101 10.38 10.18 -9.14
C ASN A 101 10.76 11.25 -8.12
N LEU A 102 10.83 10.90 -6.83
CA LEU A 102 11.25 11.77 -5.71
C LEU A 102 12.64 11.44 -5.16
N VAL A 103 13.41 10.57 -5.83
CA VAL A 103 14.83 10.32 -5.56
C VAL A 103 15.73 10.74 -6.74
N TYR A 104 17.04 10.63 -6.53
CA TYR A 104 18.05 10.72 -7.58
C TYR A 104 17.78 9.71 -8.72
N PRO A 105 17.90 10.10 -10.01
CA PRO A 105 18.40 11.37 -10.56
C PRO A 105 17.33 12.45 -10.78
N LYS A 106 16.05 12.17 -10.53
CA LYS A 106 14.94 13.09 -10.82
C LYS A 106 14.95 14.26 -9.82
N VAL A 107 15.21 13.97 -8.55
CA VAL A 107 15.56 14.93 -7.48
C VAL A 107 17.09 14.97 -7.35
N LYS A 108 17.66 16.18 -7.33
CA LYS A 108 19.11 16.40 -7.47
C LYS A 108 19.81 16.54 -6.11
N LEU A 109 20.87 17.35 -6.05
CA LEU A 109 21.73 17.49 -4.88
C LEU A 109 21.01 18.20 -3.72
N TYR A 110 21.40 17.83 -2.51
CA TYR A 110 20.95 18.47 -1.27
C TYR A 110 21.42 19.93 -1.21
N THR A 111 20.56 20.82 -0.71
CA THR A 111 20.79 22.26 -0.59
C THR A 111 20.78 22.76 0.85
N GLY A 112 20.32 21.95 1.81
CA GLY A 112 20.36 22.26 3.23
C GLY A 112 21.73 22.01 3.87
N SER A 113 21.81 22.19 5.19
CA SER A 113 23.01 21.93 6.01
C SER A 113 22.90 20.70 6.92
N ALA A 114 21.73 20.07 7.00
CA ALA A 114 21.48 18.90 7.83
C ALA A 114 21.87 17.58 7.11
N ARG A 115 21.55 16.45 7.75
CA ARG A 115 21.60 15.11 7.14
C ARG A 115 20.25 14.42 7.42
N PRO A 116 19.18 14.79 6.70
CA PRO A 116 17.84 14.27 6.93
C PRO A 116 17.74 12.80 6.51
N PHE A 117 16.61 12.12 6.80
CA PHE A 117 16.48 10.68 6.58
C PHE A 117 16.80 10.27 5.14
N THR A 118 16.35 11.06 4.16
CA THR A 118 16.49 10.77 2.73
C THR A 118 17.91 10.95 2.16
N TRP A 119 18.84 11.51 2.95
CA TRP A 119 20.17 11.92 2.52
C TRP A 119 21.14 10.75 2.35
N VAL A 120 21.88 10.75 1.24
CA VAL A 120 22.97 9.80 0.97
C VAL A 120 24.14 10.52 0.31
N MET A 121 25.37 10.26 0.75
CA MET A 121 26.58 10.71 0.04
C MET A 121 26.89 9.76 -1.12
N SER A 122 26.86 10.28 -2.35
CA SER A 122 27.24 9.56 -3.57
C SER A 122 28.53 10.12 -4.17
N ARG A 123 29.04 9.48 -5.23
CA ARG A 123 30.14 10.01 -6.05
C ARG A 123 29.82 11.36 -6.72
N ARG A 124 28.55 11.72 -6.88
CA ARG A 124 28.11 13.02 -7.41
C ARG A 124 27.80 14.06 -6.32
N GLY A 125 28.07 13.73 -5.06
CA GLY A 125 27.78 14.57 -3.89
C GLY A 125 26.56 14.08 -3.09
N PRO A 126 26.04 14.91 -2.18
CA PRO A 126 24.89 14.57 -1.35
C PRO A 126 23.61 14.54 -2.20
N ILE A 127 23.02 13.37 -2.36
CA ILE A 127 21.80 13.12 -3.17
C ILE A 127 20.63 12.76 -2.26
N ARG A 128 19.40 12.90 -2.80
CA ARG A 128 18.24 12.22 -2.25
C ARG A 128 18.28 10.74 -2.65
N GLY A 129 18.92 9.93 -1.81
CA GLY A 129 19.10 8.49 -2.07
C GLY A 129 17.92 7.63 -1.63
N PHE A 130 17.09 8.14 -0.72
CA PHE A 130 15.86 7.46 -0.29
C PHE A 130 14.62 8.34 -0.48
N PRO A 131 13.46 7.73 -0.78
CA PRO A 131 12.16 8.37 -0.61
C PRO A 131 11.68 8.13 0.83
N ARG A 132 10.41 8.47 1.09
CA ARG A 132 9.66 8.18 2.34
C ARG A 132 8.26 7.71 2.02
N GLY A 133 7.62 6.93 2.89
CA GLY A 133 6.17 6.67 2.81
C GLY A 133 5.36 7.97 2.84
N LEU A 134 5.87 8.99 3.53
CA LEU A 134 5.33 10.35 3.53
C LEU A 134 5.28 10.99 2.13
N ASP A 135 6.19 10.66 1.21
CA ASP A 135 6.16 11.19 -0.17
C ASP A 135 4.91 10.72 -0.91
N VAL A 136 4.51 9.46 -0.70
CA VAL A 136 3.29 8.89 -1.27
C VAL A 136 2.08 9.64 -0.74
N MET A 137 2.02 9.85 0.58
CA MET A 137 0.91 10.57 1.21
C MET A 137 0.84 12.05 0.82
N ALA A 138 2.00 12.70 0.61
CA ALA A 138 2.10 14.06 0.07
C ALA A 138 1.56 14.14 -1.37
N VAL A 139 1.95 13.21 -2.26
CA VAL A 139 1.41 13.15 -3.63
C VAL A 139 -0.09 12.88 -3.65
N LEU A 140 -0.59 12.05 -2.73
CA LEU A 140 -2.03 11.78 -2.56
C LEU A 140 -2.81 12.97 -1.96
N GLY A 141 -2.14 14.04 -1.51
CA GLY A 141 -2.73 15.31 -1.07
C GLY A 141 -2.58 15.64 0.41
N SER A 142 -1.78 14.89 1.19
CA SER A 142 -1.60 15.18 2.62
C SER A 142 -0.66 16.35 2.88
N GLU A 143 -1.24 17.53 3.14
CA GLU A 143 -0.50 18.73 3.57
C GLU A 143 0.28 18.49 4.87
N TYR A 144 -0.20 17.61 5.75
CA TYR A 144 0.50 17.26 6.99
C TYR A 144 1.77 16.44 6.72
N ALA A 145 1.73 15.50 5.75
CA ALA A 145 2.93 14.78 5.32
C ALA A 145 3.94 15.73 4.64
N GLU A 146 3.48 16.66 3.80
CA GLU A 146 4.34 17.71 3.21
C GLU A 146 5.00 18.58 4.28
N GLY A 147 4.26 18.95 5.34
CA GLY A 147 4.78 19.66 6.50
C GLY A 147 5.92 18.89 7.17
N ILE A 148 5.73 17.60 7.48
CA ILE A 148 6.76 16.76 8.10
C ILE A 148 8.01 16.63 7.21
N ILE A 149 7.83 16.39 5.91
CA ILE A 149 8.95 16.31 4.94
C ILE A 149 9.77 17.60 4.93
N LYS A 150 9.10 18.75 5.04
CA LYS A 150 9.75 20.06 5.09
C LYS A 150 10.45 20.29 6.43
N ASP A 151 9.76 20.07 7.55
CA ASP A 151 10.26 20.35 8.89
C ASP A 151 11.45 19.46 9.28
N GLU A 152 11.53 18.24 8.72
CA GLU A 152 12.67 17.33 8.90
C GLU A 152 13.80 17.55 7.88
N GLY A 153 13.65 18.51 6.96
CA GLY A 153 14.66 18.89 5.96
C GLY A 153 14.76 17.94 4.76
N ASP A 154 13.87 16.95 4.66
CA ASP A 154 13.82 16.03 3.52
C ASP A 154 13.37 16.73 2.22
N SER A 155 12.73 17.90 2.29
CA SER A 155 12.42 18.70 1.09
C SER A 155 13.63 19.39 0.45
N ASP A 156 14.76 19.50 1.15
CA ASP A 156 15.81 20.49 0.84
C ASP A 156 16.79 19.99 -0.24
N TYR A 157 16.24 19.61 -1.39
CA TYR A 157 17.00 19.16 -2.55
C TYR A 157 16.61 19.94 -3.81
N GLN A 158 17.60 20.16 -4.67
CA GLN A 158 17.38 20.71 -6.00
C GLN A 158 16.28 19.93 -6.75
N LYS A 159 15.29 20.67 -7.27
CA LYS A 159 14.10 20.17 -7.99
C LYS A 159 13.05 19.41 -7.17
N TYR A 160 13.21 19.17 -5.87
CA TYR A 160 12.23 18.39 -5.10
C TYR A 160 10.79 18.93 -5.22
N SER A 161 10.56 20.21 -4.86
CA SER A 161 9.22 20.81 -4.88
C SER A 161 8.59 20.81 -6.29
N GLY A 162 9.41 20.94 -7.34
CA GLY A 162 8.94 20.88 -8.73
C GLY A 162 8.54 19.47 -9.16
N GLN A 163 9.27 18.44 -8.71
CA GLN A 163 8.91 17.04 -8.92
C GLN A 163 7.67 16.64 -8.12
N LEU A 164 7.55 17.09 -6.87
CA LEU A 164 6.36 16.86 -6.04
C LEU A 164 5.12 17.51 -6.67
N ALA A 165 5.21 18.78 -7.08
CA ALA A 165 4.09 19.47 -7.76
C ALA A 165 3.70 18.79 -9.08
N LYS A 166 4.68 18.30 -9.85
CA LYS A 166 4.43 17.51 -11.06
C LYS A 166 3.65 16.22 -10.73
N LEU A 167 4.10 15.46 -9.73
CA LEU A 167 3.44 14.21 -9.33
C LEU A 167 2.04 14.46 -8.74
N LYS A 168 1.85 15.48 -7.90
CA LYS A 168 0.52 15.87 -7.41
C LYS A 168 -0.46 16.13 -8.56
N LYS A 169 0.00 16.77 -9.64
CA LYS A 169 -0.80 16.97 -10.86
C LYS A 169 -1.03 15.68 -11.66
N GLU A 170 -0.08 14.76 -11.73
CA GLU A 170 -0.27 13.43 -12.35
C GLU A 170 -1.22 12.53 -11.53
N PHE A 171 -1.42 12.83 -10.24
CA PHE A 171 -2.27 12.10 -9.30
C PHE A 171 -3.59 12.82 -8.95
N ASP A 172 -3.87 13.94 -9.62
CA ASP A 172 -5.15 14.64 -9.59
C ASP A 172 -6.14 13.94 -10.54
N LEU A 173 -6.37 12.65 -10.25
CA LEU A 173 -7.12 11.72 -11.09
C LEU A 173 -8.62 11.73 -10.78
N GLU A 174 -9.42 11.49 -11.82
CA GLU A 174 -10.87 11.33 -11.70
C GLU A 174 -11.23 10.02 -10.98
N LYS A 175 -12.46 9.95 -10.46
CA LYS A 175 -12.94 8.81 -9.66
C LYS A 175 -12.86 7.48 -10.42
N GLU A 176 -13.09 7.51 -11.73
CA GLU A 176 -13.06 6.35 -12.61
C GLU A 176 -11.63 5.79 -12.74
N GLU A 177 -10.62 6.66 -12.82
CA GLU A 177 -9.20 6.30 -12.92
C GLU A 177 -8.67 5.67 -11.63
N TRP A 178 -9.04 6.26 -10.48
CA TRP A 178 -8.83 5.65 -9.14
C TRP A 178 -9.45 4.26 -9.01
N SER A 179 -10.44 3.93 -9.82
CA SER A 179 -11.16 2.65 -9.77
C SER A 179 -10.69 1.64 -10.84
N SER A 180 -9.60 1.95 -11.57
CA SER A 180 -9.11 1.15 -12.71
C SER A 180 -8.68 -0.28 -12.35
N ASN A 181 -8.19 -0.50 -11.13
CA ASN A 181 -7.94 -1.83 -10.53
C ASN A 181 -8.10 -1.77 -8.99
N LEU A 182 -7.92 -2.89 -8.30
CA LEU A 182 -8.07 -2.95 -6.84
C LEU A 182 -6.96 -2.18 -6.10
N TYR A 183 -5.72 -2.17 -6.60
CA TYR A 183 -4.60 -1.42 -5.99
C TYR A 183 -4.84 0.10 -5.97
N TRP A 184 -5.23 0.68 -7.11
CA TRP A 184 -5.66 2.09 -7.18
C TRP A 184 -6.88 2.35 -6.29
N SER A 185 -7.84 1.42 -6.26
CA SER A 185 -9.03 1.52 -5.41
C SER A 185 -8.66 1.55 -3.92
N TRP A 186 -7.65 0.78 -3.49
CA TRP A 186 -7.16 0.79 -2.11
C TRP A 186 -6.51 2.12 -1.75
N LEU A 187 -5.58 2.64 -2.58
CA LEU A 187 -5.00 3.97 -2.36
C LEU A 187 -6.07 5.07 -2.31
N TYR A 188 -7.12 4.97 -3.13
CA TYR A 188 -8.27 5.87 -3.07
C TYR A 188 -9.05 5.75 -1.75
N CYS A 189 -9.14 4.56 -1.13
CA CYS A 189 -9.74 4.39 0.19
C CYS A 189 -8.95 5.11 1.30
N LEU A 190 -7.66 5.41 1.11
CA LEU A 190 -6.82 6.09 2.10
C LEU A 190 -6.96 7.62 2.09
N LYS A 191 -7.31 8.23 0.94
CA LYS A 191 -7.39 9.70 0.80
C LYS A 191 -8.22 10.43 1.88
N PRO A 192 -9.36 9.90 2.40
CA PRO A 192 -10.11 10.55 3.48
C PRO A 192 -9.35 10.70 4.81
N PHE A 193 -8.27 9.94 5.04
CA PHE A 193 -7.40 10.10 6.22
C PHE A 193 -6.33 11.18 6.04
N LEU A 194 -6.09 11.64 4.81
CA LEU A 194 -4.97 12.51 4.46
C LEU A 194 -5.28 14.01 4.64
N SER A 195 -6.56 14.35 4.73
CA SER A 195 -7.09 15.70 4.97
C SER A 195 -7.91 15.72 6.26
N PRO A 196 -7.93 16.83 7.02
CA PRO A 196 -8.85 16.98 8.15
C PRO A 196 -10.31 16.83 7.68
N PRO A 197 -11.15 16.05 8.38
CA PRO A 197 -12.55 15.91 8.01
C PRO A 197 -13.30 17.25 8.17
N THR A 198 -14.25 17.53 7.28
CA THR A 198 -14.97 18.81 7.22
C THR A 198 -16.40 18.68 7.78
N GLY A 199 -16.95 19.79 8.28
CA GLY A 199 -18.32 19.85 8.79
C GLY A 199 -18.43 19.59 10.29
N MET A 200 -19.51 18.92 10.72
CA MET A 200 -19.75 18.58 12.13
C MET A 200 -18.85 17.41 12.55
N ILE A 201 -17.63 17.74 13.00
CA ILE A 201 -16.65 16.76 13.44
C ILE A 201 -16.46 16.78 14.97
N PRO A 202 -16.36 15.62 15.63
CA PRO A 202 -16.06 15.51 17.06
C PRO A 202 -14.80 16.30 17.47
N PRO A 203 -14.72 16.83 18.71
CA PRO A 203 -13.58 17.64 19.16
C PRO A 203 -12.22 16.95 19.03
N PHE A 204 -12.14 15.63 19.24
CA PHE A 204 -10.88 14.89 19.14
C PHE A 204 -10.29 14.94 17.71
N MET A 205 -11.14 14.92 16.67
CA MET A 205 -10.72 14.93 15.27
C MET A 205 -10.11 16.26 14.80
N ARG A 206 -10.33 17.34 15.56
CA ARG A 206 -9.82 18.69 15.27
C ARG A 206 -8.37 18.89 15.70
N SER A 207 -7.78 17.92 16.39
CA SER A 207 -6.43 18.02 16.95
C SER A 207 -5.34 17.61 15.96
N LYS A 208 -4.18 18.29 16.00
CA LYS A 208 -2.98 17.90 15.24
C LYS A 208 -2.60 16.43 15.50
N ALA A 209 -2.73 15.99 16.75
CA ALA A 209 -2.51 14.60 17.16
C ALA A 209 -3.42 13.61 16.41
N TRP A 210 -4.68 13.98 16.14
CA TRP A 210 -5.58 13.15 15.35
C TRP A 210 -5.21 13.13 13.87
N THR A 211 -4.78 14.26 13.30
CA THR A 211 -4.24 14.30 11.93
C THR A 211 -3.02 13.41 11.79
N GLY A 212 -2.12 13.42 12.78
CA GLY A 212 -0.97 12.50 12.83
C GLY A 212 -1.38 11.03 12.97
N LYS A 213 -2.35 10.71 13.84
CA LYS A 213 -2.95 9.37 13.94
C LYS A 213 -3.56 8.91 12.61
N ALA A 214 -4.27 9.78 11.89
CA ALA A 214 -4.91 9.46 10.62
C ALA A 214 -3.88 9.19 9.52
N LEU A 215 -2.82 10.01 9.45
CA LEU A 215 -1.66 9.76 8.58
C LEU A 215 -0.96 8.42 8.92
N ASN A 216 -0.77 8.12 10.21
CA ASN A 216 -0.25 6.83 10.66
C ASN A 216 -1.18 5.64 10.29
N THR A 217 -2.52 5.82 10.31
CA THR A 217 -3.47 4.83 9.79
C THR A 217 -3.30 4.62 8.28
N ALA A 218 -3.13 5.69 7.50
CA ALA A 218 -2.91 5.59 6.06
C ALA A 218 -1.56 4.92 5.71
N LEU A 219 -0.48 5.29 6.41
CA LEU A 219 0.85 4.70 6.22
C LEU A 219 0.90 3.22 6.62
N GLY A 220 0.30 2.84 7.76
CA GLY A 220 0.18 1.43 8.15
C GLY A 220 -0.61 0.61 7.13
N SER A 221 -1.74 1.13 6.62
CA SER A 221 -2.51 0.43 5.60
C SER A 221 -1.83 0.41 4.22
N TRP A 222 -0.97 1.39 3.91
CA TRP A 222 -0.14 1.34 2.71
C TRP A 222 1.01 0.32 2.86
N ALA A 223 1.65 0.21 4.02
CA ALA A 223 2.64 -0.83 4.28
C ALA A 223 2.06 -2.26 4.15
N GLU A 224 0.84 -2.49 4.63
CA GLU A 224 0.09 -3.74 4.41
C GLU A 224 -0.18 -3.96 2.91
N LEU A 225 -0.62 -2.94 2.16
CA LEU A 225 -0.80 -3.03 0.69
C LEU A 225 0.51 -3.35 -0.06
N ARG A 226 1.66 -2.84 0.41
CA ARG A 226 2.98 -3.19 -0.12
C ARG A 226 3.27 -4.66 0.12
N HIS A 227 3.15 -5.11 1.36
CA HIS A 227 3.36 -6.51 1.76
C HIS A 227 2.50 -7.47 0.91
N ASP A 228 1.20 -7.21 0.77
CA ASP A 228 0.26 -8.07 0.04
C ASP A 228 0.55 -8.20 -1.48
N THR A 229 1.53 -7.43 -2.00
CA THR A 229 2.02 -7.53 -3.38
C THR A 229 3.43 -8.14 -3.51
N ILE A 230 4.00 -8.67 -2.42
CA ILE A 230 5.36 -9.25 -2.29
C ILE A 230 5.24 -10.67 -1.68
N LEU A 231 5.92 -11.69 -2.21
CA LEU A 231 5.54 -13.13 -2.03
C LEU A 231 6.76 -14.06 -1.86
N TYR A 232 6.80 -15.14 -1.04
CA TYR A 232 5.98 -15.72 0.05
C TYR A 232 6.92 -16.53 0.98
N ALA A 233 6.61 -16.72 2.28
CA ALA A 233 7.24 -17.74 3.15
C ALA A 233 6.34 -18.19 4.33
N LYS A 234 6.81 -19.08 5.25
CA LYS A 234 5.91 -19.89 6.13
C LYS A 234 6.51 -20.44 7.45
N GLN A 235 5.77 -20.29 8.58
CA GLN A 235 5.39 -21.30 9.63
C GLN A 235 4.94 -20.61 10.97
N SER A 236 4.28 -21.20 12.00
CA SER A 236 3.43 -22.40 12.27
C SER A 236 2.93 -22.33 13.76
N TYR A 237 1.95 -23.14 14.24
CA TYR A 237 1.78 -23.71 15.63
C TYR A 237 0.34 -24.24 16.00
N THR A 238 0.24 -24.86 17.18
CA THR A 238 -0.79 -25.79 17.72
C THR A 238 -2.14 -25.18 18.17
N MET A 239 -3.18 -26.05 18.24
CA MET A 239 -4.52 -25.78 18.80
C MET A 239 -4.53 -25.16 20.22
N SER A 240 -5.52 -24.30 20.46
CA SER A 240 -5.91 -23.84 21.81
C SER A 240 -7.15 -24.58 22.31
N ALA A 241 -7.17 -24.95 23.59
CA ALA A 241 -8.33 -25.55 24.25
C ALA A 241 -9.29 -24.44 24.74
N GLY A 242 -10.55 -24.51 24.32
CA GLY A 242 -11.57 -23.52 24.68
C GLY A 242 -12.26 -23.83 26.02
N GLY A 243 -12.00 -23.02 27.04
CA GLY A 243 -12.94 -22.81 28.15
C GLY A 243 -13.90 -21.68 27.82
N LEU A 244 -15.18 -21.81 28.20
CA LEU A 244 -16.17 -20.74 28.00
C LEU A 244 -15.90 -19.56 28.96
N PRO A 245 -15.61 -18.34 28.47
CA PRO A 245 -15.59 -17.16 29.33
C PRO A 245 -17.02 -16.83 29.80
N PRO A 246 -17.18 -16.22 30.99
CA PRO A 246 -18.49 -15.76 31.47
C PRO A 246 -19.10 -14.74 30.50
N GLN A 247 -20.44 -14.69 30.41
CA GLN A 247 -21.12 -13.77 29.50
C GLN A 247 -20.77 -12.31 29.84
N PRO A 248 -20.15 -11.56 28.92
CA PRO A 248 -19.82 -10.16 29.17
C PRO A 248 -21.08 -9.29 29.07
N GLN A 249 -21.20 -8.30 29.96
CA GLN A 249 -22.20 -7.24 29.80
C GLN A 249 -21.87 -6.43 28.54
N LEU A 250 -22.89 -6.12 27.73
CA LEU A 250 -22.78 -5.21 26.60
C LEU A 250 -22.29 -3.84 27.09
N THR A 251 -21.13 -3.40 26.61
CA THR A 251 -20.69 -2.01 26.77
C THR A 251 -20.99 -1.25 25.50
N TYR A 252 -21.29 0.03 25.63
CA TYR A 252 -21.35 0.93 24.48
C TYR A 252 -19.98 0.97 23.79
N GLY A 253 -20.01 1.03 22.46
CA GLY A 253 -18.84 1.17 21.61
C GLY A 253 -19.03 2.34 20.65
N TYR A 254 -17.99 2.67 19.89
CA TYR A 254 -17.93 3.84 19.02
C TYR A 254 -17.27 3.44 17.70
N VAL A 255 -17.80 3.91 16.56
CA VAL A 255 -17.17 3.71 15.24
C VAL A 255 -16.43 4.97 14.85
N GLU A 256 -15.15 4.83 14.47
CA GLU A 256 -14.34 5.96 14.03
C GLU A 256 -14.99 6.61 12.79
N PRO A 257 -15.35 7.91 12.84
CA PRO A 257 -16.42 8.42 11.99
C PRO A 257 -15.91 8.91 10.61
N TYR A 258 -15.41 7.97 9.80
CA TYR A 258 -15.03 8.17 8.40
C TYR A 258 -16.01 7.41 7.47
N PRO A 259 -17.24 7.92 7.25
CA PRO A 259 -18.28 7.16 6.54
C PRO A 259 -17.91 6.94 5.07
N GLU A 260 -17.17 7.88 4.50
CA GLU A 260 -16.63 7.78 3.15
C GLU A 260 -15.64 6.63 2.97
N VAL A 261 -14.83 6.28 3.99
CA VAL A 261 -13.91 5.14 3.91
C VAL A 261 -14.70 3.84 3.78
N PHE A 262 -15.75 3.68 4.60
CA PHE A 262 -16.63 2.50 4.51
C PHE A 262 -17.34 2.40 3.16
N VAL A 263 -17.78 3.53 2.56
CA VAL A 263 -18.31 3.56 1.19
C VAL A 263 -17.26 3.14 0.16
N ARG A 264 -16.06 3.72 0.19
CA ARG A 264 -15.00 3.46 -0.80
C ARG A 264 -14.53 2.00 -0.74
N VAL A 265 -14.33 1.45 0.46
CA VAL A 265 -14.00 0.03 0.64
C VAL A 265 -15.15 -0.85 0.15
N ARG A 266 -16.42 -0.53 0.47
CA ARG A 266 -17.57 -1.31 0.01
C ARG A 266 -17.67 -1.36 -1.52
N MET A 267 -17.52 -0.23 -2.20
CA MET A 267 -17.48 -0.16 -3.67
C MET A 267 -16.33 -1.00 -4.27
N MET A 268 -15.18 -1.05 -3.61
CA MET A 268 -14.05 -1.88 -4.04
C MET A 268 -14.34 -3.38 -3.87
N ILE A 269 -15.00 -3.79 -2.78
CA ILE A 269 -15.41 -5.19 -2.56
C ILE A 269 -16.49 -5.61 -3.56
N GLU A 270 -17.48 -4.76 -3.83
CA GLU A 270 -18.50 -4.96 -4.87
C GLU A 270 -17.82 -5.20 -6.24
N ARG A 271 -16.85 -4.35 -6.61
CA ARG A 271 -16.05 -4.51 -7.85
C ARG A 271 -15.21 -5.78 -7.85
N MET A 272 -14.59 -6.16 -6.72
CA MET A 272 -13.82 -7.41 -6.62
C MET A 272 -14.71 -8.63 -6.86
N ARG A 273 -15.90 -8.67 -6.24
CA ARG A 273 -16.89 -9.73 -6.47
C ARG A 273 -17.27 -9.82 -7.94
N ASP A 274 -17.68 -8.71 -8.55
CA ASP A 274 -18.16 -8.68 -9.93
C ASP A 274 -17.02 -9.01 -10.93
N GLY A 275 -15.80 -8.51 -10.67
CA GLY A 275 -14.61 -8.78 -11.49
C GLY A 275 -14.09 -10.22 -11.40
N LEU A 276 -14.29 -10.90 -10.26
CA LEU A 276 -14.06 -12.35 -10.11
C LEU A 276 -15.17 -13.17 -10.80
N PHE A 277 -16.43 -12.75 -10.71
CA PHE A 277 -17.55 -13.39 -11.38
C PHE A 277 -17.38 -13.40 -12.90
N LEU A 278 -17.09 -12.23 -13.50
CA LEU A 278 -16.85 -12.08 -14.94
C LEU A 278 -15.66 -12.89 -15.45
N ARG A 279 -14.71 -13.27 -14.58
CA ARG A 279 -13.55 -14.11 -14.91
C ARG A 279 -13.76 -15.60 -14.62
N GLY A 280 -14.93 -16.00 -14.11
CA GLY A 280 -15.21 -17.39 -13.72
C GLY A 280 -14.41 -17.86 -12.49
N LEU A 281 -13.96 -16.93 -11.64
CA LEU A 281 -13.10 -17.20 -10.47
C LEU A 281 -13.84 -17.11 -9.13
N LEU A 282 -15.12 -16.74 -9.13
CA LEU A 282 -15.90 -16.53 -7.92
C LEU A 282 -16.57 -17.83 -7.42
N ASP A 283 -15.97 -18.46 -6.40
CA ASP A 283 -16.62 -19.53 -5.63
C ASP A 283 -17.76 -18.98 -4.76
N LYS A 284 -18.89 -19.70 -4.66
CA LYS A 284 -20.09 -19.22 -3.93
C LYS A 284 -19.83 -18.92 -2.44
N ARG A 285 -18.85 -19.61 -1.83
CA ARG A 285 -18.44 -19.40 -0.44
C ARG A 285 -17.58 -18.14 -0.29
N ILE A 286 -16.89 -17.70 -1.35
CA ILE A 286 -16.25 -16.39 -1.42
C ILE A 286 -17.31 -15.31 -1.64
N GLU A 287 -18.20 -15.47 -2.62
CA GLU A 287 -19.30 -14.52 -2.89
C GLU A 287 -20.09 -14.19 -1.62
N ASN A 288 -20.54 -15.21 -0.89
CA ASN A 288 -21.27 -15.05 0.37
C ASN A 288 -20.45 -14.32 1.47
N ARG A 289 -19.11 -14.32 1.39
CA ARG A 289 -18.24 -13.55 2.31
C ARG A 289 -18.13 -12.10 1.87
N LEU A 290 -17.95 -11.85 0.57
CA LEU A 290 -17.91 -10.50 0.01
C LEU A 290 -19.22 -9.76 0.31
N SER A 291 -20.37 -10.36 0.00
CA SER A 291 -21.69 -9.76 0.33
C SER A 291 -21.91 -9.55 1.83
N ARG A 292 -21.38 -10.43 2.71
CA ARG A 292 -21.43 -10.20 4.17
C ARG A 292 -20.51 -9.07 4.61
N TYR A 293 -19.37 -8.88 3.94
CA TYR A 293 -18.45 -7.77 4.24
C TYR A 293 -19.00 -6.44 3.72
N GLU A 294 -19.59 -6.42 2.51
CA GLU A 294 -20.37 -5.28 1.97
C GLU A 294 -21.46 -4.85 2.97
N GLY A 295 -22.24 -5.79 3.50
CA GLY A 295 -23.28 -5.51 4.51
C GLY A 295 -22.73 -4.96 5.83
N LEU A 296 -21.57 -5.47 6.29
CA LEU A 296 -20.88 -4.92 7.46
C LEU A 296 -20.41 -3.48 7.20
N LEU A 297 -19.80 -3.22 6.05
CA LEU A 297 -19.32 -1.89 5.67
C LEU A 297 -20.49 -0.89 5.55
N GLY A 298 -21.63 -1.29 4.98
CA GLY A 298 -22.84 -0.48 4.97
C GLY A 298 -23.40 -0.18 6.37
N THR A 299 -23.28 -1.12 7.31
CA THR A 299 -23.65 -0.88 8.73
C THR A 299 -22.69 0.10 9.39
N LEU A 300 -21.38 -0.05 9.20
CA LEU A 300 -20.36 0.85 9.73
C LEU A 300 -20.47 2.26 9.12
N GLU A 301 -20.81 2.37 7.83
CA GLU A 301 -21.14 3.63 7.16
C GLU A 301 -22.30 4.37 7.85
N ILE A 302 -23.39 3.67 8.15
CA ILE A 302 -24.58 4.25 8.82
C ILE A 302 -24.22 4.72 10.24
N ILE A 303 -23.57 3.86 11.02
CA ILE A 303 -23.13 4.21 12.38
C ILE A 303 -22.20 5.41 12.33
N SER A 304 -21.19 5.38 11.45
CA SER A 304 -20.24 6.47 11.27
C SER A 304 -20.88 7.80 10.90
N LYS A 305 -22.02 7.82 10.19
CA LYS A 305 -22.78 9.05 9.93
C LYS A 305 -23.47 9.55 11.20
N LYS A 306 -24.11 8.66 11.95
CA LYS A 306 -24.77 8.97 13.23
C LYS A 306 -23.80 9.53 14.27
N GLU A 307 -22.57 9.00 14.32
CA GLU A 307 -21.53 9.48 15.23
C GLU A 307 -21.04 10.92 14.91
N LEU A 308 -21.17 11.37 13.64
CA LEU A 308 -20.93 12.77 13.25
C LEU A 308 -22.14 13.68 13.55
N THR A 309 -23.37 13.18 13.39
CA THR A 309 -24.61 13.94 13.62
C THR A 309 -25.10 13.88 15.07
N HIS A 310 -24.41 13.14 15.94
CA HIS A 310 -24.79 12.85 17.33
C HIS A 310 -26.17 12.16 17.46
N GLU A 311 -26.55 11.39 16.46
CA GLU A 311 -27.75 10.55 16.48
C GLU A 311 -27.54 9.29 17.33
N PRO A 312 -28.53 8.86 18.14
CA PRO A 312 -28.42 7.65 18.94
C PRO A 312 -28.38 6.38 18.07
N LEU A 313 -27.47 5.47 18.40
CA LEU A 313 -27.43 4.14 17.79
C LEU A 313 -28.52 3.23 18.37
N THR A 314 -29.04 2.35 17.51
CA THR A 314 -29.97 1.28 17.87
C THR A 314 -29.23 0.11 18.52
N GLU A 315 -29.97 -0.76 19.21
CA GLU A 315 -29.41 -1.99 19.79
C GLU A 315 -28.71 -2.86 18.73
N ASN A 316 -29.28 -3.01 17.53
CA ASN A 316 -28.66 -3.78 16.44
C ASN A 316 -27.33 -3.18 15.96
N GLU A 317 -27.19 -1.85 15.99
CA GLU A 317 -25.94 -1.17 15.65
C GLU A 317 -24.89 -1.38 16.75
N TYR A 318 -25.25 -1.27 18.03
CA TYR A 318 -24.34 -1.65 19.13
C TYR A 318 -23.95 -3.14 19.09
N GLN A 319 -24.87 -4.04 18.74
CA GLN A 319 -24.57 -5.46 18.54
C GLN A 319 -23.59 -5.70 17.38
N ALA A 320 -23.64 -4.89 16.31
CA ALA A 320 -22.69 -4.97 15.21
C ALA A 320 -21.29 -4.53 15.64
N ILE A 321 -21.17 -3.44 16.40
CA ILE A 321 -19.90 -3.00 17.02
C ILE A 321 -19.37 -4.08 17.97
N TRP A 322 -20.22 -4.60 18.85
CA TRP A 322 -19.86 -5.62 19.84
C TRP A 322 -19.31 -6.90 19.20
N LYS A 323 -19.92 -7.33 18.10
CA LYS A 323 -19.54 -8.55 17.39
C LYS A 323 -18.39 -8.36 16.40
N ILE A 324 -17.87 -7.14 16.20
CA ILE A 324 -16.94 -6.80 15.11
C ILE A 324 -15.77 -7.79 14.97
N GLY A 325 -15.08 -8.13 16.05
CA GLY A 325 -13.95 -9.07 16.02
C GLY A 325 -14.36 -10.48 15.57
N SER A 326 -15.51 -10.99 16.06
CA SER A 326 -16.06 -12.28 15.62
C SER A 326 -16.54 -12.24 14.17
N THR A 327 -17.11 -11.12 13.73
CA THR A 327 -17.56 -10.91 12.34
C THR A 327 -16.36 -10.92 11.39
N LEU A 328 -15.33 -10.11 11.66
CA LEU A 328 -14.10 -10.07 10.86
C LEU A 328 -13.40 -11.44 10.82
N GLN A 329 -13.21 -12.10 11.97
CA GLN A 329 -12.66 -13.46 12.01
C GLN A 329 -13.52 -14.48 11.25
N SER A 330 -14.84 -14.28 11.17
CA SER A 330 -15.72 -15.15 10.38
C SER A 330 -15.61 -14.91 8.87
N LEU A 331 -15.19 -13.71 8.44
CA LEU A 331 -15.06 -13.32 7.04
C LEU A 331 -13.78 -13.89 6.42
N THR A 332 -12.65 -13.85 7.14
CA THR A 332 -11.32 -14.30 6.66
C THR A 332 -11.16 -15.83 6.53
N LYS A 333 -12.04 -16.65 7.13
CA LYS A 333 -11.95 -18.12 7.10
C LYS A 333 -12.36 -18.75 5.76
N PHE A 334 -11.53 -18.69 4.73
CA PHE A 334 -11.84 -19.29 3.42
C PHE A 334 -11.93 -20.83 3.45
N PRO A 335 -12.50 -21.47 2.41
CA PRO A 335 -12.58 -22.92 2.30
C PRO A 335 -11.21 -23.60 2.32
N HIS A 336 -11.14 -24.84 2.80
CA HIS A 336 -9.89 -25.60 2.88
C HIS A 336 -9.19 -25.77 1.52
N GLU A 337 -9.94 -25.92 0.43
CA GLU A 337 -9.35 -26.04 -0.93
C GLU A 337 -8.66 -24.76 -1.43
N ILE A 338 -8.88 -23.63 -0.75
CA ILE A 338 -8.27 -22.33 -1.00
C ILE A 338 -7.19 -22.06 0.06
N MET A 339 -7.51 -22.23 1.34
CA MET A 339 -6.56 -22.06 2.45
C MET A 339 -5.38 -23.04 2.41
N SER A 340 -5.52 -24.20 1.76
CA SER A 340 -4.40 -25.13 1.52
C SER A 340 -3.47 -24.70 0.37
N LYS A 341 -3.91 -23.76 -0.48
CA LYS A 341 -3.12 -23.16 -1.57
C LYS A 341 -2.50 -21.82 -1.18
N ILE A 342 -3.13 -21.10 -0.25
CA ILE A 342 -2.51 -19.96 0.45
C ILE A 342 -1.44 -20.55 1.38
N THR A 343 -0.19 -20.13 1.23
CA THR A 343 0.94 -20.90 1.81
C THR A 343 1.42 -20.38 3.16
N SER A 344 1.09 -19.15 3.52
CA SER A 344 1.53 -18.40 4.70
C SER A 344 0.46 -18.33 5.80
N GLY A 345 0.91 -18.03 7.02
CA GLY A 345 0.09 -17.70 8.20
C GLY A 345 0.73 -16.55 9.01
N THR A 346 1.63 -15.81 8.37
CA THR A 346 2.09 -14.51 8.83
C THR A 346 1.00 -13.47 8.56
N ASP A 347 0.30 -13.59 7.41
CA ASP A 347 -0.91 -12.89 6.97
C ASP A 347 -2.06 -12.91 8.00
N ASP A 348 -2.12 -13.91 8.89
CA ASP A 348 -3.07 -13.96 10.02
C ASP A 348 -2.72 -12.94 11.13
N LYS A 349 -1.60 -12.22 11.01
CA LYS A 349 -1.14 -11.18 11.94
C LYS A 349 -0.87 -9.88 11.19
N MET A 350 -1.39 -8.80 11.76
CA MET A 350 -1.08 -7.40 11.45
C MET A 350 0.44 -7.03 11.44
N ALA A 351 1.33 -7.91 11.89
CA ALA A 351 2.75 -7.61 12.01
C ALA A 351 3.52 -8.04 10.76
N VAL A 352 3.54 -7.18 9.74
CA VAL A 352 4.12 -7.41 8.40
C VAL A 352 5.22 -6.41 8.03
N ILE A 353 6.08 -6.74 7.07
CA ILE A 353 7.16 -5.88 6.58
C ILE A 353 7.36 -5.99 5.05
N ALA A 354 7.77 -4.89 4.41
CA ALA A 354 8.04 -4.83 2.97
C ALA A 354 9.22 -3.89 2.64
N ASP A 355 10.18 -4.35 1.83
CA ASP A 355 11.19 -3.46 1.25
C ASP A 355 10.62 -2.72 0.02
N VAL A 356 10.48 -1.40 0.14
CA VAL A 356 9.77 -0.59 -0.88
C VAL A 356 10.70 0.16 -1.83
N HIS A 357 11.97 0.30 -1.45
CA HIS A 357 13.00 1.00 -2.23
C HIS A 357 14.38 0.42 -1.94
N THR A 358 15.27 0.39 -2.95
CA THR A 358 16.66 -0.06 -2.81
C THR A 358 17.61 1.04 -3.28
N ASP A 359 18.45 1.56 -2.39
CA ASP A 359 19.51 2.51 -2.74
C ASP A 359 20.88 1.81 -2.89
N PRO A 360 21.39 1.65 -4.11
CA PRO A 360 22.70 1.06 -4.36
C PRO A 360 23.87 1.97 -3.93
N ASN A 361 23.64 3.27 -3.68
CA ASN A 361 24.72 4.18 -3.29
C ASN A 361 25.17 3.96 -1.85
N SER A 362 24.23 3.69 -0.94
CA SER A 362 24.49 3.35 0.46
C SER A 362 24.50 1.84 0.74
N GLY A 363 24.01 1.00 -0.18
CA GLY A 363 23.88 -0.45 0.04
C GLY A 363 22.75 -0.82 1.00
N HIS A 364 21.70 0.02 1.09
CA HIS A 364 20.58 -0.14 2.01
C HIS A 364 19.23 -0.11 1.27
N VAL A 365 18.20 -0.70 1.88
CA VAL A 365 16.81 -0.63 1.46
C VAL A 365 15.99 0.23 2.43
N LEU A 366 14.83 0.71 1.97
CA LEU A 366 13.78 1.27 2.80
C LEU A 366 12.79 0.14 3.15
N GLU A 367 12.70 -0.20 4.43
CA GLU A 367 11.70 -1.11 4.98
C GLU A 367 10.51 -0.28 5.50
N GLU A 368 9.31 -0.68 5.10
CA GLU A 368 8.03 -0.16 5.61
C GLU A 368 7.33 -1.31 6.34
N ALA A 369 6.92 -1.10 7.59
CA ALA A 369 6.41 -2.18 8.41
C ALA A 369 5.26 -1.76 9.34
N VAL A 370 4.45 -2.75 9.71
CA VAL A 370 3.44 -2.64 10.77
C VAL A 370 3.83 -3.58 11.90
N GLY A 371 3.75 -3.12 13.16
CA GLY A 371 4.00 -3.95 14.34
C GLY A 371 2.74 -4.54 14.97
N PHE A 372 2.83 -4.93 16.25
CA PHE A 372 1.65 -5.29 17.02
C PHE A 372 0.72 -4.06 17.22
N PRO A 373 -0.60 -4.27 17.34
CA PRO A 373 -1.56 -3.16 17.48
C PRO A 373 -1.24 -2.31 18.72
N SER A 374 -1.06 -1.01 18.49
CA SER A 374 -1.03 -0.01 19.55
C SER A 374 -2.44 0.26 20.06
N ILE A 375 -2.58 0.71 21.31
CA ILE A 375 -3.88 1.08 21.88
C ILE A 375 -4.04 2.60 21.86
N ILE A 376 -5.11 3.09 21.22
CA ILE A 376 -5.56 4.47 21.36
C ILE A 376 -6.61 4.58 22.46
N TYR A 377 -6.59 5.71 23.17
CA TYR A 377 -7.65 6.12 24.09
C TYR A 377 -8.28 7.42 23.56
N VAL A 378 -9.60 7.46 23.41
CA VAL A 378 -10.32 8.62 22.86
C VAL A 378 -11.44 9.00 23.79
N LYS A 379 -11.57 10.30 24.10
CA LYS A 379 -12.73 10.84 24.80
C LYS A 379 -13.84 11.08 23.77
N VAL A 380 -14.97 10.41 23.96
CA VAL A 380 -16.19 10.50 23.13
C VAL A 380 -17.40 10.82 24.01
N SER A 381 -18.46 11.40 23.43
CA SER A 381 -19.74 11.59 24.13
C SER A 381 -20.76 10.62 23.55
N ILE A 382 -21.18 9.64 24.36
CA ILE A 382 -22.17 8.63 23.97
C ILE A 382 -23.37 8.78 24.90
N GLY A 383 -24.56 9.02 24.32
CA GLY A 383 -25.79 9.26 25.08
C GLY A 383 -25.71 10.48 26.00
N GLY A 384 -24.98 11.53 25.60
CA GLY A 384 -24.76 12.74 26.39
C GLY A 384 -23.80 12.58 27.57
N LYS A 385 -23.13 11.42 27.71
CA LYS A 385 -22.11 11.16 28.74
C LYS A 385 -20.74 11.06 28.10
N ASP A 386 -19.79 11.81 28.65
CA ASP A 386 -18.37 11.66 28.35
C ASP A 386 -17.88 10.27 28.77
N GLN A 387 -17.30 9.54 27.83
CA GLN A 387 -16.71 8.22 28.03
C GLN A 387 -15.32 8.17 27.41
N ILE A 388 -14.44 7.31 27.94
CA ILE A 388 -13.16 6.98 27.30
C ILE A 388 -13.34 5.64 26.61
N VAL A 389 -13.27 5.63 25.29
CA VAL A 389 -13.20 4.40 24.50
C VAL A 389 -11.74 4.04 24.23
N ARG A 390 -11.48 2.75 24.04
CA ARG A 390 -10.18 2.21 23.65
C ARG A 390 -10.30 1.42 22.35
N GLY A 391 -9.30 1.47 21.49
CA GLY A 391 -9.27 0.71 20.24
C GLY A 391 -7.86 0.36 19.78
N PRO A 392 -7.69 -0.64 18.90
CA PRO A 392 -6.43 -0.91 18.25
C PRO A 392 -6.16 0.12 17.15
N VAL A 393 -4.90 0.49 16.96
CA VAL A 393 -4.40 1.32 15.84
C VAL A 393 -3.08 0.78 15.31
N PHE A 394 -2.78 1.09 14.04
CA PHE A 394 -1.51 0.75 13.40
C PHE A 394 -0.30 1.28 14.18
N SER A 395 0.74 0.45 14.30
CA SER A 395 2.08 0.86 14.72
C SER A 395 2.99 0.82 13.49
N TYR A 396 3.09 1.95 12.79
CA TYR A 396 3.83 2.07 11.54
C TYR A 396 5.31 2.39 11.79
N TYR A 397 6.20 1.69 11.09
CA TYR A 397 7.66 1.84 11.16
C TYR A 397 8.21 2.09 9.75
N GLU A 398 9.10 3.08 9.65
CA GLU A 398 9.84 3.46 8.44
C GLU A 398 11.33 3.47 8.81
N PHE A 399 12.14 2.60 8.20
CA PHE A 399 13.57 2.54 8.54
C PHE A 399 14.45 2.00 7.40
N LYS A 400 15.76 2.26 7.51
CA LYS A 400 16.75 1.72 6.57
C LYS A 400 17.32 0.41 7.07
N GLN A 401 17.47 -0.55 6.18
CA GLN A 401 18.04 -1.87 6.46
C GLN A 401 19.15 -2.21 5.44
N PRO A 402 20.23 -2.92 5.80
CA PRO A 402 21.25 -3.32 4.83
C PRO A 402 20.68 -4.23 3.73
N MET A 403 21.02 -3.98 2.46
CA MET A 403 20.53 -4.77 1.31
C MET A 403 20.86 -6.28 1.41
N SER A 404 21.92 -6.63 2.12
CA SER A 404 22.33 -8.02 2.39
C SER A 404 21.48 -8.73 3.43
N ASN A 405 20.54 -8.02 4.08
CA ASN A 405 19.70 -8.53 5.18
C ASN A 405 18.31 -7.88 5.15
N ARG A 406 17.67 -7.84 3.98
CA ARG A 406 16.21 -7.54 3.86
C ARG A 406 15.43 -8.42 4.81
N LEU A 407 14.43 -7.86 5.47
CA LEU A 407 13.68 -8.57 6.50
C LEU A 407 12.53 -9.39 5.91
N THR A 408 12.32 -10.59 6.47
CA THR A 408 11.05 -11.33 6.30
C THR A 408 10.12 -11.06 7.48
N ASP A 409 8.82 -11.31 7.30
CA ASP A 409 7.82 -11.27 8.37
C ASP A 409 8.24 -12.04 9.62
N GLU A 410 8.82 -13.24 9.48
CA GLU A 410 9.24 -14.02 10.65
C GLU A 410 10.39 -13.35 11.41
N GLN A 411 11.30 -12.68 10.70
CA GLN A 411 12.37 -11.90 11.29
C GLN A 411 11.83 -10.64 11.97
N TRP A 412 10.91 -9.93 11.33
CA TRP A 412 10.25 -8.74 11.87
C TRP A 412 9.41 -9.07 13.12
N GLN A 413 8.55 -10.09 13.05
CA GLN A 413 7.77 -10.59 14.18
C GLN A 413 8.67 -11.11 15.31
N LYS A 414 9.86 -11.62 15.02
CA LYS A 414 10.86 -11.98 16.04
C LYS A 414 11.48 -10.74 16.70
N ILE A 415 11.86 -9.74 15.91
CA ILE A 415 12.39 -8.44 16.40
C ILE A 415 11.40 -7.78 17.38
N LEU A 416 10.11 -7.72 17.02
CA LEU A 416 9.03 -7.20 17.86
C LEU A 416 8.85 -7.99 19.17
N LYS A 417 8.88 -9.33 19.12
CA LYS A 417 8.77 -10.19 20.31
C LYS A 417 9.95 -10.04 21.27
N GLU A 418 11.13 -9.74 20.74
CA GLU A 418 12.35 -9.53 21.52
C GLU A 418 12.48 -8.09 22.03
N GLY A 419 11.56 -7.18 21.69
CA GLY A 419 11.60 -5.78 22.10
C GLY A 419 12.74 -4.99 21.45
N ARG A 420 13.21 -5.43 20.28
CA ARG A 420 14.38 -4.89 19.54
C ARG A 420 13.98 -4.10 18.30
N GLU A 421 12.70 -3.74 18.16
CA GLU A 421 12.19 -2.95 17.05
C GLU A 421 12.86 -1.56 16.95
N PRO A 422 13.02 -1.03 15.72
CA PRO A 422 13.52 0.33 15.53
C PRO A 422 12.54 1.35 16.13
N PRO A 423 12.98 2.58 16.41
CA PRO A 423 12.08 3.63 16.86
C PRO A 423 10.99 3.89 15.82
N LEU A 424 9.79 4.23 16.30
CA LEU A 424 8.73 4.78 15.44
C LEU A 424 9.21 6.08 14.77
N PRO A 425 8.63 6.45 13.60
CA PRO A 425 8.97 7.70 12.92
C PRO A 425 8.85 8.90 13.87
N LYS A 426 9.86 9.79 13.86
CA LYS A 426 10.03 10.84 14.87
C LYS A 426 8.81 11.76 15.01
N TRP A 427 8.12 12.07 13.91
CA TRP A 427 6.88 12.86 13.89
C TRP A 427 5.72 12.25 14.68
N SER A 428 5.77 10.94 15.01
CA SER A 428 4.77 10.28 15.86
C SER A 428 4.86 10.63 17.35
N ASP A 429 5.98 11.22 17.81
CA ASP A 429 6.16 11.68 19.19
C ASP A 429 5.07 12.68 19.64
N GLU A 430 4.38 13.35 18.71
CA GLU A 430 3.29 14.28 19.02
C GLU A 430 1.99 13.61 19.51
N PHE A 431 1.81 12.32 19.24
CA PHE A 431 0.58 11.59 19.54
C PHE A 431 0.77 10.16 20.09
N VAL A 432 2.00 9.64 20.13
CA VAL A 432 2.34 8.34 20.71
C VAL A 432 2.98 8.50 22.09
N SER A 433 2.50 7.75 23.09
CA SER A 433 3.14 7.70 24.41
C SER A 433 4.43 6.89 24.37
N LYS A 434 5.49 7.41 25.01
CA LYS A 434 6.78 6.70 25.16
C LYS A 434 6.74 5.59 26.21
N GLN A 435 5.63 5.42 26.93
CA GLN A 435 5.41 4.29 27.82
C GLN A 435 4.79 3.13 27.04
N LYS A 436 5.55 2.03 26.87
CA LYS A 436 4.97 0.77 26.39
C LYS A 436 3.90 0.29 27.38
N SER A 437 2.75 -0.16 26.88
CA SER A 437 1.79 -0.88 27.73
C SER A 437 2.48 -2.10 28.33
N LYS A 438 2.28 -2.32 29.63
CA LYS A 438 2.56 -3.61 30.27
C LYS A 438 1.51 -4.63 29.87
#